data_AF-A0A2M7K726-F1
#
_entry.id   AF-A0A2M7K726-F1
#
_cell.length_a   1.000
_cell.length_b   1.000
_cell.length_c   1.000
_cell.angle_alpha   90.00
_cell.angle_beta   90.00
_cell.angle_gamma   90.00
#
_symmetry.space_group_name_H-M   'P 1'
#
loop_
_entity.id
_entity.type
_entity.pdbx_description
1 polymer ?
#
loop_
_entity_poly.entity_id
_entity_poly.type
_entity_poly.pdbx_seq_one_letter_code
_entity_poly.pdbx_strand_id
1 'polypeptide(L)'
;VFDALDMLDVDDLYSSSGSNRYGYVDPNERSWEMFEEALEPFEKQLKKYYKLSMFNAAKIYCMGILKGIFMYDEEGGSEFADWVTDAPGENFQRIFDDWKKEQKNPAVLAEMENFIKKNCHGI
;
A
#
# COMPACT_ATOMS: atom_id res chain seq x y z
N VAL A 1 -4.27 -2.87 6.68
CA VAL A 1 -4.04 -2.29 5.35
C VAL A 1 -5.34 -2.28 4.58
N PHE A 2 -5.93 -3.43 4.26
CA PHE A 2 -7.27 -3.50 3.64
C PHE A 2 -8.27 -2.51 4.27
N ASP A 3 -8.56 -2.66 5.57
CA ASP A 3 -9.54 -1.78 6.24
C ASP A 3 -9.14 -0.30 6.19
N ALA A 4 -7.84 0.01 6.20
CA ALA A 4 -7.38 1.40 6.17
C ALA A 4 -7.55 2.04 4.78
N LEU A 5 -7.45 1.23 3.71
CA LEU A 5 -7.69 1.65 2.34
C LEU A 5 -9.20 1.71 2.05
N ASP A 6 -9.96 0.72 2.51
CA ASP A 6 -11.42 0.63 2.29
C ASP A 6 -12.20 1.71 3.09
N MET A 7 -11.61 2.23 4.17
CA MET A 7 -12.15 3.38 4.92
C MET A 7 -11.90 4.73 4.24
N LEU A 8 -11.16 4.81 3.12
CA LEU A 8 -10.99 6.06 2.40
C LEU A 8 -12.33 6.49 1.80
N ASP A 9 -12.73 7.73 2.12
CA ASP A 9 -14.01 8.28 1.74
C ASP A 9 -13.85 9.23 0.54
N VAL A 10 -14.75 9.09 -0.44
CA VAL A 10 -14.81 9.97 -1.60
C VAL A 10 -15.23 11.40 -1.21
N ASP A 11 -15.99 11.57 -0.13
CA ASP A 11 -16.36 12.90 0.37
C ASP A 11 -15.14 13.63 0.97
N ASP A 12 -14.22 12.90 1.60
CA ASP A 12 -12.93 13.44 2.06
C ASP A 12 -12.05 13.84 0.87
N LEU A 13 -12.09 13.07 -0.23
CA LEU A 13 -11.41 13.45 -1.48
C LEU A 13 -11.99 14.75 -2.05
N TYR A 14 -13.31 14.87 -2.16
CA TYR A 14 -13.94 16.09 -2.71
C TYR A 14 -13.73 17.30 -1.82
N SER A 15 -13.74 17.15 -0.50
CA SER A 15 -13.52 18.26 0.43
C SER A 15 -12.06 18.72 0.47
N SER A 16 -11.11 17.85 0.12
CA SER A 16 -9.67 18.14 0.11
C SER A 16 -9.09 18.44 -1.28
N SER A 17 -9.90 18.35 -2.35
CA SER A 17 -9.51 18.66 -3.73
C SER A 17 -10.26 19.87 -4.31
N GLY A 18 -9.88 20.28 -5.51
CA GLY A 18 -10.48 21.42 -6.21
C GLY A 18 -9.89 22.78 -5.85
N SER A 19 -10.65 23.84 -6.16
CA SER A 19 -10.20 25.23 -5.99
C SER A 19 -10.19 25.65 -4.52
N ASN A 20 -9.06 26.18 -4.05
CA ASN A 20 -8.90 26.76 -2.72
C ASN A 20 -8.17 28.13 -2.80
N ARG A 21 -7.97 28.77 -1.64
CA ARG A 21 -7.34 30.11 -1.56
C ARG A 21 -5.86 30.16 -1.98
N TYR A 22 -5.21 29.00 -2.11
CA TYR A 22 -3.79 28.84 -2.45
C TYR A 22 -3.57 28.23 -3.84
N GLY A 23 -4.62 27.81 -4.54
CA GLY A 23 -4.52 27.21 -5.86
C GLY A 23 -5.61 26.16 -6.11
N TYR A 24 -5.36 25.30 -7.09
CA TYR A 24 -6.20 24.16 -7.43
C TYR A 24 -5.48 22.87 -7.05
N VAL A 25 -6.19 21.94 -6.42
CA VAL A 25 -5.71 20.59 -6.13
C VAL A 25 -6.45 19.63 -7.07
N ASP A 26 -5.70 18.86 -7.86
CA ASP A 26 -6.32 17.89 -8.76
C ASP A 26 -6.89 16.70 -7.98
N PRO A 27 -8.15 16.29 -8.18
CA PRO A 27 -8.72 15.15 -7.49
C PRO A 27 -8.01 13.82 -7.75
N ASN A 28 -7.43 13.60 -8.95
CA ASN A 28 -6.67 12.39 -9.19
C ASN A 28 -5.33 12.43 -8.45
N GLU A 29 -4.64 13.56 -8.44
CA GLU A 29 -3.42 13.70 -7.63
C GLU A 29 -3.74 13.49 -6.14
N ARG A 30 -4.82 14.09 -5.65
CA ARG A 30 -5.22 13.98 -4.25
C ARG A 30 -5.67 12.57 -3.85
N SER A 31 -6.35 11.83 -4.74
CA SER A 31 -6.75 10.45 -4.46
C SER A 31 -5.53 9.55 -4.27
N TRP A 32 -4.50 9.74 -5.09
CA TRP A 32 -3.22 9.06 -4.94
C TRP A 32 -2.52 9.43 -3.62
N GLU A 33 -2.47 10.72 -3.27
CA GLU A 33 -1.91 11.16 -1.99
C GLU A 33 -2.64 10.52 -0.79
N MET A 34 -3.97 10.51 -0.81
CA MET A 34 -4.78 9.90 0.27
C MET A 34 -4.50 8.40 0.41
N PHE A 35 -4.32 7.69 -0.72
CA PHE A 35 -3.95 6.28 -0.73
C PHE A 35 -2.56 6.06 -0.11
N GLU A 36 -1.57 6.88 -0.47
CA GLU A 36 -0.23 6.83 0.10
C GLU A 36 -0.22 7.20 1.60
N GLU A 37 -0.98 8.22 2.00
CA GLU A 37 -1.19 8.63 3.38
C GLU A 37 -1.76 7.48 4.24
N ALA A 38 -2.71 6.71 3.71
CA ALA A 38 -3.27 5.54 4.37
C ALA A 38 -2.24 4.40 4.53
N LEU A 39 -1.29 4.26 3.60
CA LEU A 39 -0.20 3.28 3.67
C LEU A 39 0.95 3.72 4.59
N GLU A 40 1.15 5.02 4.77
CA GLU A 40 2.29 5.60 5.48
C GLU A 40 2.53 5.03 6.89
N PRO A 41 1.51 4.81 7.75
CA PRO A 41 1.71 4.22 9.07
C PRO A 41 2.32 2.81 9.00
N PHE A 42 1.93 2.02 8.00
CA PHE A 42 2.42 0.67 7.82
C PHE A 42 3.88 0.68 7.32
N GLU A 43 4.20 1.54 6.36
CA GLU A 43 5.58 1.72 5.91
C GLU A 43 6.51 2.20 7.01
N LYS A 44 6.08 3.16 7.83
CA LYS A 44 6.85 3.64 8.99
C LYS A 44 7.15 2.50 9.96
N GLN A 45 6.17 1.62 10.21
CA GLN A 45 6.38 0.45 11.06
C GLN A 45 7.32 -0.58 10.43
N LEU A 46 7.23 -0.83 9.12
CA LEU A 46 8.17 -1.70 8.42
C LEU A 46 9.61 -1.16 8.50
N LYS A 47 9.78 0.15 8.23
CA LYS A 47 11.06 0.88 8.37
C LYS A 47 11.62 0.78 9.80
N LYS A 48 10.76 0.81 10.82
CA LYS A 48 11.16 0.63 12.22
C LYS A 48 11.74 -0.77 12.47
N TYR A 49 11.16 -1.84 11.91
CA TYR A 49 11.72 -3.18 12.06
C TYR A 49 13.10 -3.30 11.44
N TYR A 50 13.35 -2.69 10.28
CA TYR A 50 14.69 -2.66 9.68
C TYR A 50 15.70 -1.93 10.56
N LYS A 51 15.35 -0.76 11.11
CA LYS A 51 16.21 0.00 12.03
C LYS A 51 16.60 -0.80 13.28
N LEU A 52 15.74 -1.73 13.71
CA LEU A 52 15.97 -2.61 14.85
C LEU A 52 16.58 -3.97 14.46
N SER A 53 16.96 -4.16 13.19
CA SER A 53 17.47 -5.45 12.66
C SER A 53 16.51 -6.63 12.87
N MET A 54 15.21 -6.36 12.99
CA MET A 54 14.16 -7.37 13.20
C MET A 54 13.68 -7.95 11.88
N PHE A 55 14.57 -8.54 11.08
CA PHE A 55 14.29 -8.93 9.68
C PHE A 55 13.16 -9.95 9.52
N ASN A 56 13.00 -10.90 10.46
CA ASN A 56 11.89 -11.86 10.39
C ASN A 56 10.54 -11.18 10.66
N ALA A 57 10.48 -10.24 11.62
CA ALA A 57 9.29 -9.45 11.86
C ALA A 57 8.97 -8.54 10.66
N ALA A 58 9.99 -7.92 10.05
CA ALA A 58 9.84 -7.11 8.84
C ALA A 58 9.27 -7.93 7.67
N LYS A 59 9.74 -9.16 7.46
CA LYS A 59 9.20 -10.09 6.44
C LYS A 59 7.71 -10.37 6.67
N ILE A 60 7.35 -10.84 7.86
CA ILE A 60 5.96 -11.19 8.19
C ILE A 60 5.06 -9.96 8.07
N TYR A 61 5.55 -8.80 8.50
CA TYR A 61 4.80 -7.56 8.42
C TYR A 61 4.60 -7.11 6.97
N CYS A 62 5.64 -7.17 6.12
CA CYS A 62 5.55 -6.88 4.70
C CYS A 62 4.57 -7.82 3.98
N MET A 63 4.58 -9.12 4.29
CA MET A 63 3.57 -10.07 3.78
C MET A 63 2.13 -9.60 4.10
N GLY A 64 1.91 -9.10 5.33
CA GLY A 64 0.62 -8.54 5.74
C GLY A 64 0.24 -7.26 4.99
N ILE A 65 1.20 -6.38 4.70
CA ILE A 65 0.97 -5.17 3.90
C ILE A 65 0.55 -5.57 2.49
N LEU A 66 1.37 -6.37 1.81
CA LEU A 66 1.15 -6.82 0.43
C LEU A 66 -0.20 -7.52 0.28
N LYS A 67 -0.51 -8.45 1.19
CA LYS A 67 -1.81 -9.13 1.19
C LYS A 67 -2.98 -8.17 1.40
N GLY A 68 -2.83 -7.17 2.27
CA GLY A 68 -3.89 -6.19 2.51
C GLY A 68 -4.11 -5.24 1.33
N ILE A 69 -3.07 -4.89 0.58
CA ILE A 69 -3.20 -4.12 -0.67
C ILE A 69 -3.91 -4.98 -1.72
N PHE A 70 -3.46 -6.22 -1.91
CA PHE A 70 -4.09 -7.15 -2.84
C PHE A 70 -5.58 -7.39 -2.54
N MET A 71 -5.94 -7.57 -1.26
CA MET A 71 -7.35 -7.71 -0.89
C MET A 71 -8.17 -6.46 -1.23
N TYR A 72 -7.59 -5.27 -1.12
CA TYR A 72 -8.29 -4.03 -1.48
C TYR A 72 -8.49 -3.94 -2.99
N ASP A 73 -7.51 -4.38 -3.78
CA ASP A 73 -7.61 -4.45 -5.24
C ASP A 73 -8.74 -5.39 -5.71
N GLU A 74 -8.88 -6.55 -5.07
CA GLU A 74 -9.86 -7.57 -5.45
C GLU A 74 -11.26 -7.35 -4.86
N GLU A 75 -11.33 -6.87 -3.61
CA GLU A 75 -12.56 -6.83 -2.81
C GLU A 75 -12.98 -5.40 -2.42
N GLY A 76 -12.17 -4.38 -2.74
CA GLY A 76 -12.46 -2.99 -2.45
C GLY A 76 -13.75 -2.54 -3.14
N GLY A 77 -14.64 -1.92 -2.36
CA GLY A 77 -15.99 -1.57 -2.82
C GLY A 77 -16.41 -0.14 -2.53
N SER A 78 -15.52 0.68 -1.99
CA SER A 78 -15.82 2.10 -1.72
C SER A 78 -15.86 2.90 -3.03
N GLU A 79 -16.64 3.97 -3.07
CA GLU A 79 -16.65 4.89 -4.21
C GLU A 79 -15.28 5.55 -4.45
N PHE A 80 -14.44 5.60 -3.42
CA PHE A 80 -13.06 6.06 -3.53
C PHE A 80 -12.20 5.13 -4.41
N ALA A 81 -12.48 3.83 -4.46
CA ALA A 81 -11.71 2.87 -5.24
C ALA A 81 -11.66 3.20 -6.73
N ASP A 82 -12.73 3.78 -7.29
CA ASP A 82 -12.81 4.22 -8.69
C ASP A 82 -11.79 5.33 -9.03
N TRP A 83 -11.26 6.04 -8.02
CA TRP A 83 -10.27 7.10 -8.19
C TRP A 83 -8.82 6.63 -8.16
N VAL A 84 -8.59 5.37 -7.79
CA VAL A 84 -7.25 4.83 -7.52
C VAL A 84 -7.06 3.45 -8.15
N THR A 85 -7.67 3.18 -9.30
CA THR A 85 -7.69 1.84 -9.93
C THR A 85 -6.31 1.22 -10.14
N ASP A 86 -5.29 2.03 -10.42
CA ASP A 86 -3.92 1.55 -10.64
C ASP A 86 -3.06 1.59 -9.36
N ALA A 87 -3.50 2.31 -8.32
CA ALA A 87 -2.69 2.55 -7.13
C ALA A 87 -2.38 1.28 -6.31
N PRO A 88 -3.31 0.30 -6.13
CA PRO A 88 -3.01 -0.93 -5.42
C PRO A 88 -1.85 -1.70 -6.07
N GLY A 89 -1.92 -1.96 -7.38
CA GLY A 89 -0.87 -2.67 -8.11
C GLY A 89 0.48 -1.95 -8.06
N GLU A 90 0.49 -0.64 -8.31
CA GLU A 90 1.73 0.15 -8.28
C GLU A 90 2.36 0.20 -6.88
N ASN A 91 1.56 0.41 -5.83
CA ASN A 91 2.08 0.44 -4.46
C ASN A 91 2.49 -0.94 -3.95
N PHE A 92 1.78 -2.00 -4.34
CA PHE A 92 2.18 -3.38 -4.07
C PHE A 92 3.59 -3.63 -4.60
N GLN A 93 3.80 -3.33 -5.89
CA GLN A 93 5.09 -3.56 -6.55
C GLN A 93 6.20 -2.71 -5.92
N ARG A 94 5.94 -1.42 -5.67
CA ARG A 94 6.89 -0.51 -5.02
C ARG A 94 7.32 -1.02 -3.65
N ILE A 95 6.38 -1.38 -2.79
CA ILE A 95 6.67 -1.85 -1.43
C ILE A 95 7.42 -3.19 -1.46
N PHE A 96 7.06 -4.09 -2.38
CA PHE A 96 7.78 -5.36 -2.54
C PHE A 96 9.22 -5.14 -3.02
N ASP A 97 9.44 -4.23 -3.97
CA ASP A 97 10.77 -3.88 -4.46
C ASP A 97 11.63 -3.19 -3.39
N ASP A 98 11.05 -2.30 -2.60
CA ASP A 98 11.74 -1.69 -1.46
C ASP A 98 12.11 -2.73 -0.40
N TRP A 99 11.21 -3.68 -0.10
CA TRP A 99 11.52 -4.78 0.81
C TRP A 99 12.67 -5.67 0.29
N LYS A 100 12.71 -5.93 -1.03
CA LYS A 100 13.78 -6.71 -1.67
C LYS A 100 15.15 -6.03 -1.56
N LYS A 101 15.22 -4.69 -1.61
CA LYS A 101 16.50 -3.95 -1.43
C LYS A 101 17.11 -4.19 -0.05
N GLU A 102 16.28 -4.39 0.97
CA GLU A 102 16.69 -4.65 2.36
C GLU A 102 16.98 -6.13 2.64
N GLN A 103 16.62 -7.05 1.74
CA GLN A 103 16.79 -8.50 1.92
C GLN A 103 17.78 -9.12 0.93
N LYS A 104 18.90 -9.62 1.46
CA LYS A 104 19.97 -10.25 0.64
C LYS A 104 19.95 -11.78 0.67
N ASN A 105 19.12 -12.40 1.51
CA ASN A 105 19.06 -13.86 1.64
C ASN A 105 18.10 -14.47 0.60
N PRO A 106 18.59 -15.29 -0.35
CA PRO A 106 17.76 -15.91 -1.39
C PRO A 106 16.64 -16.80 -0.85
N ALA A 107 16.84 -17.49 0.27
CA ALA A 107 15.81 -18.33 0.87
C ALA A 107 14.62 -17.48 1.37
N VAL A 108 14.92 -16.31 1.95
CA VAL A 108 13.89 -15.39 2.45
C VAL A 108 13.13 -14.74 1.29
N LEU A 109 13.82 -14.42 0.19
CA LEU A 109 13.18 -13.95 -1.04
C LEU A 109 12.22 -15.00 -1.60
N ALA A 110 12.67 -16.26 -1.71
CA ALA A 110 11.84 -17.35 -2.20
C ALA A 110 10.61 -17.61 -1.31
N GLU A 111 10.74 -17.49 0.02
CA GLU A 111 9.59 -17.58 0.94
C GLU A 111 8.55 -16.49 0.67
N MET A 112 8.99 -15.24 0.45
CA MET A 112 8.09 -14.13 0.11
C MET A 112 7.41 -14.34 -1.24
N GLU A 113 8.16 -14.74 -2.27
CA GLU A 113 7.59 -15.03 -3.60
C GLU A 113 6.56 -16.17 -3.55
N ASN A 114 6.85 -17.24 -2.80
CA ASN A 114 5.91 -18.35 -2.62
C ASN A 114 4.65 -17.91 -1.87
N PHE A 115 4.80 -17.01 -0.89
CA PHE A 115 3.66 -16.41 -0.21
C PHE A 115 2.80 -15.61 -1.18
N ILE A 116 3.39 -14.70 -1.97
CA ILE A 116 2.68 -13.89 -2.97
C ILE A 116 1.95 -14.79 -3.97
N LYS A 117 2.65 -15.74 -4.59
CA LYS A 117 2.07 -16.70 -5.54
C LYS A 117 0.89 -17.50 -5.00
N LYS A 118 0.81 -17.69 -3.68
CA LYS A 118 -0.25 -18.48 -3.02
C LYS A 118 -1.42 -17.61 -2.52
N ASN A 119 -1.18 -16.33 -2.24
CA ASN A 119 -2.14 -15.49 -1.52
C ASN A 119 -2.56 -14.23 -2.30
N CYS A 120 -1.85 -13.87 -3.36
CA CYS A 120 -2.02 -12.66 -4.16
C CYS A 120 -1.95 -13.04 -5.64
N HIS A 121 -2.99 -13.70 -6.14
CA HIS A 121 -3.05 -14.18 -7.52
C HIS A 121 -3.52 -13.07 -8.45
N GLY A 122 -2.83 -12.83 -9.58
CA GLY A 122 -3.31 -11.90 -10.62
C GLY A 122 -2.71 -10.49 -10.55
N ILE A 123 -1.95 -10.19 -9.48
CA ILE A 123 -0.99 -9.07 -9.41
C ILE A 123 0.35 -9.46 -10.06
#